data_AF-A0A7X6CDQ8-F1
#
_entry.id   AF-A0A7X6CDQ8-F1
#
_cell.length_a   1.000
_cell.length_b   1.000
_cell.length_c   1.000
_cell.angle_alpha   90.00
_cell.angle_beta   90.00
_cell.angle_gamma   90.00
#
_symmetry.space_group_name_H-M   'P 1'
#
loop_
_entity.id
_entity.type
_entity.pdbx_description
1 polymer ?
#
loop_
_entity_poly.entity_id
_entity_poly.type
_entity_poly.pdbx_seq_one_letter_code
_entity_poly.pdbx_strand_id
1 'polypeptide(L)'
;MSNRDGFTGGFIAGAAVGGLVGAVLGVVLSKRAAETFLADPSEAKARKLSNGKGSQIEAERIEVARLSLEDKIAQLNQAIDDVRLQLGDVNGNVQVHSSEGSIAKDS
;
A
#
# COMPACT_ATOMS: atom_id res chain seq x y z
N MET A 1 10.24 22.03 -24.97
CA MET A 1 9.59 20.80 -24.47
C MET A 1 10.31 19.59 -25.08
N SER A 2 11.37 19.07 -24.44
CA SER A 2 12.24 18.03 -25.03
C SER A 2 12.46 16.79 -24.15
N ASN A 3 11.68 16.61 -23.07
CA ASN A 3 11.82 15.46 -22.16
C ASN A 3 10.97 14.23 -22.55
N ARG A 4 10.40 14.19 -23.76
CA ARG A 4 9.52 13.07 -24.19
C ARG A 4 10.26 11.90 -24.84
N ASP A 5 11.46 12.11 -25.35
CA ASP A 5 12.17 11.08 -26.14
C ASP A 5 12.68 9.92 -25.27
N GLY A 6 13.08 10.18 -24.02
CA GLY A 6 13.55 9.15 -23.09
C GLY A 6 12.44 8.25 -22.53
N PHE A 7 11.25 8.80 -22.29
CA PHE A 7 10.13 8.05 -21.71
C PHE A 7 9.56 7.04 -22.70
N THR A 8 9.33 7.44 -23.95
CA THR A 8 8.78 6.54 -24.98
C THR A 8 9.74 5.39 -25.29
N GLY A 9 11.05 5.68 -25.40
CA GLY A 9 12.07 4.64 -25.59
C GLY A 9 12.13 3.66 -24.41
N GLY A 10 12.13 4.17 -23.18
CA GLY A 10 12.11 3.34 -21.97
C GLY A 10 10.83 2.52 -21.83
N PHE A 11 9.68 3.07 -22.20
CA PHE A 11 8.39 2.37 -22.18
C PHE A 11 8.35 1.20 -23.18
N ILE A 12 8.79 1.41 -24.43
CA ILE A 12 8.80 0.36 -25.45
C ILE A 12 9.79 -0.75 -25.08
N ALA A 13 10.99 -0.39 -24.63
CA ALA A 13 11.98 -1.36 -24.17
C ALA A 13 11.47 -2.14 -22.94
N GLY A 14 10.86 -1.45 -21.97
CA GLY A 14 10.26 -2.06 -20.79
C GLY A 14 9.10 -3.00 -21.14
N ALA A 15 8.23 -2.61 -22.09
CA ALA A 15 7.11 -3.43 -22.54
C ALA A 15 7.59 -4.70 -23.27
N ALA A 16 8.65 -4.61 -24.07
CA ALA A 16 9.23 -5.79 -24.73
C ALA A 16 9.77 -6.81 -23.71
N VAL A 17 10.54 -6.33 -22.72
CA VAL A 17 11.10 -7.18 -21.66
C VAL A 17 10.01 -7.73 -20.74
N GLY A 18 9.11 -6.86 -20.27
CA GLY A 18 7.98 -7.24 -19.42
C GLY A 18 7.01 -8.20 -20.12
N GLY A 19 6.79 -8.03 -21.42
CA GLY A 19 5.97 -8.92 -22.24
C GLY A 19 6.56 -10.32 -22.35
N LEU A 20 7.87 -10.45 -22.54
CA LEU A 20 8.57 -11.75 -22.54
C LEU A 20 8.41 -12.47 -21.19
N VAL A 21 8.68 -11.78 -20.09
CA VAL A 21 8.55 -12.34 -18.74
C VAL A 21 7.09 -12.71 -18.45
N GLY A 22 6.15 -11.82 -18.79
CA GLY A 22 4.72 -12.05 -18.65
C GLY A 22 4.20 -13.21 -19.48
N ALA A 23 4.73 -13.44 -20.68
CA ALA A 23 4.36 -14.58 -21.52
C ALA A 23 4.76 -15.92 -20.89
N VAL A 24 5.99 -16.01 -20.34
CA VAL A 24 6.46 -17.23 -19.65
C VAL A 24 5.60 -17.52 -18.42
N LEU A 25 5.38 -16.52 -17.57
CA LEU A 25 4.52 -16.63 -16.39
C LEU A 25 3.07 -16.98 -16.78
N GLY A 26 2.56 -16.38 -17.86
CA GLY A 26 1.23 -16.65 -18.39
C GLY A 26 1.06 -18.10 -18.86
N VAL A 27 2.05 -18.69 -19.53
CA VAL A 27 2.00 -20.09 -19.94
C VAL A 27 2.03 -21.03 -18.73
N VAL A 28 2.86 -20.74 -17.73
CA VAL A 28 2.92 -21.56 -16.51
C VAL A 28 1.61 -21.51 -15.72
N LEU A 29 1.05 -20.32 -15.54
CA LEU A 29 -0.20 -20.14 -14.79
C LEU A 29 -1.42 -20.68 -15.57
N SER A 30 -1.44 -20.52 -16.89
CA SER A 30 -2.52 -21.04 -17.74
C SER A 30 -2.53 -22.57 -17.81
N LYS A 31 -1.38 -23.24 -17.78
CA LYS A 31 -1.32 -24.71 -17.65
C LYS A 31 -1.98 -25.20 -16.36
N ARG A 32 -1.67 -24.53 -15.22
CA ARG A 32 -2.32 -24.83 -13.93
C ARG A 32 -3.83 -24.58 -13.96
N ALA A 33 -4.28 -23.54 -14.64
CA ALA A 33 -5.70 -23.24 -14.82
C ALA A 33 -6.40 -24.22 -15.79
N ALA A 34 -5.73 -24.65 -16.85
CA ALA A 34 -6.25 -25.58 -17.84
C ALA A 34 -6.45 -26.99 -17.26
N GLU A 35 -5.57 -27.45 -16.38
CA GLU A 35 -5.78 -28.71 -15.65
C GLU A 35 -7.02 -28.67 -14.74
N THR A 36 -7.43 -27.48 -14.28
CA THR A 36 -8.69 -27.28 -13.55
C THR A 36 -9.91 -27.20 -14.49
N PHE A 37 -9.70 -26.98 -15.79
CA PHE A 37 -10.76 -26.78 -16.80
C PHE A 37 -11.06 -28.05 -17.64
N LEU A 38 -10.10 -28.97 -17.76
CA LEU A 38 -10.29 -30.25 -18.48
C LEU A 38 -11.12 -31.29 -17.71
N ALA A 39 -11.55 -30.99 -16.48
CA ALA A 39 -12.34 -31.89 -15.66
C ALA A 39 -13.85 -31.92 -16.01
N ASP A 40 -14.43 -30.93 -16.71
CA ASP A 40 -15.84 -30.99 -17.12
C ASP A 40 -16.21 -29.96 -18.22
N PRO A 41 -16.53 -30.38 -19.46
CA PRO A 41 -17.00 -29.48 -20.51
C PRO A 41 -18.44 -28.95 -20.28
N SER A 42 -19.20 -29.49 -19.32
CA SER A 42 -20.54 -29.00 -19.00
C SER A 42 -20.54 -27.75 -18.12
N GLU A 43 -19.45 -27.47 -17.41
CA GLU A 43 -19.32 -26.28 -16.55
C GLU A 43 -18.98 -24.99 -17.32
N ALA A 44 -18.50 -25.09 -18.57
CA ALA A 44 -18.15 -23.90 -19.35
C ALA A 44 -19.37 -22.98 -19.61
N LYS A 45 -20.58 -23.54 -19.66
CA LYS A 45 -21.83 -22.77 -19.78
C LYS A 45 -22.41 -22.35 -18.42
N ALA A 46 -22.16 -23.12 -17.35
CA ALA A 46 -22.57 -22.77 -15.99
C ALA A 46 -21.71 -21.65 -15.37
N ARG A 47 -20.44 -21.52 -15.76
CA ARG A 47 -19.54 -20.48 -15.23
C ARG A 47 -19.88 -19.06 -15.68
N LYS A 48 -20.64 -18.88 -16.76
CA LYS A 48 -21.21 -17.56 -17.13
C LYS A 48 -22.39 -17.14 -16.25
N LEU A 49 -22.98 -18.08 -15.48
CA LEU A 49 -23.96 -17.80 -14.42
C LEU A 49 -23.31 -17.73 -13.01
N SER A 50 -22.05 -18.17 -12.86
CA SER A 50 -21.27 -18.06 -11.62
C SER A 50 -20.60 -16.69 -11.42
N ASN A 51 -21.13 -15.62 -12.03
CA ASN A 51 -20.66 -14.24 -11.81
C ASN A 51 -20.91 -13.74 -10.37
N GLY A 52 -21.55 -14.53 -9.50
CA GLY A 52 -21.73 -14.20 -8.07
C GLY A 52 -20.53 -14.53 -7.16
N LYS A 53 -19.59 -15.37 -7.59
CA LYS A 53 -18.45 -15.80 -6.74
C LYS A 53 -17.25 -14.84 -6.77
N GLY A 54 -17.14 -14.03 -7.82
CA GLY A 54 -16.15 -12.94 -7.90
C GLY A 54 -16.44 -11.81 -6.92
N SER A 55 -17.73 -11.49 -6.72
CA SER A 55 -18.18 -10.48 -5.75
C SER A 55 -17.80 -10.83 -4.31
N GLN A 56 -17.79 -12.12 -3.93
CA GLN A 56 -17.42 -12.52 -2.57
C GLN A 56 -15.90 -12.42 -2.33
N ILE A 57 -15.07 -12.78 -3.31
CA ILE A 57 -13.60 -12.63 -3.24
C ILE A 57 -13.21 -11.15 -3.28
N GLU A 58 -13.95 -10.33 -4.02
CA GLU A 58 -13.75 -8.88 -4.05
C GLU A 58 -14.17 -8.23 -2.73
N ALA A 59 -15.28 -8.65 -2.13
CA ALA A 59 -15.71 -8.20 -0.80
C ALA A 59 -14.69 -8.57 0.29
N GLU A 60 -14.12 -9.77 0.24
CA GLU A 60 -13.06 -10.19 1.16
C GLU A 60 -11.79 -9.33 1.00
N ARG A 61 -11.40 -9.01 -0.24
CA ARG A 61 -10.27 -8.12 -0.53
C ARG A 61 -10.53 -6.69 -0.06
N ILE A 62 -11.76 -6.20 -0.20
CA ILE A 62 -12.17 -4.88 0.30
C ILE A 62 -12.10 -4.86 1.83
N GLU A 63 -12.52 -5.92 2.51
CA GLU A 63 -12.45 -6.02 3.96
C GLU A 63 -10.99 -6.09 4.45
N VAL A 64 -10.11 -6.85 3.79
CA VAL A 64 -8.67 -6.86 4.10
C VAL A 64 -8.04 -5.49 3.86
N ALA A 65 -8.40 -4.81 2.77
CA ALA A 65 -7.93 -3.45 2.50
C ALA A 65 -8.43 -2.47 3.58
N ARG A 66 -9.68 -2.61 4.03
CA ARG A 66 -10.27 -1.83 5.11
C ARG A 66 -9.53 -2.02 6.43
N LEU A 67 -9.31 -3.27 6.86
CA LEU A 67 -8.57 -3.58 8.07
C LEU A 67 -7.13 -3.06 8.02
N SER A 68 -6.47 -3.17 6.85
CA SER A 68 -5.13 -2.61 6.65
C SER A 68 -5.11 -1.08 6.74
N LEU A 69 -6.18 -0.39 6.30
CA LEU A 69 -6.31 1.05 6.47
C LEU A 69 -6.52 1.43 7.94
N GLU A 70 -7.32 0.68 8.68
CA GLU A 70 -7.55 0.89 10.11
C GLU A 70 -6.25 0.77 10.93
N ASP A 71 -5.43 -0.25 10.65
CA ASP A 71 -4.12 -0.44 11.29
C ASP A 71 -3.14 0.72 10.98
N LYS A 72 -3.12 1.18 9.72
CA LYS A 72 -2.30 2.34 9.32
C LYS A 72 -2.74 3.63 9.99
N ILE A 73 -4.03 3.82 10.23
CA ILE A 73 -4.56 4.98 10.97
C ILE A 73 -4.12 4.91 12.44
N ALA A 74 -4.18 3.73 13.07
CA ALA A 74 -3.71 3.53 14.44
C ALA A 74 -2.20 3.83 14.57
N GLN A 75 -1.38 3.31 13.66
CA GLN A 75 0.05 3.60 13.61
C GLN A 75 0.33 5.10 13.43
N LEU A 76 -0.42 5.77 12.56
CA LEU A 76 -0.26 7.20 12.33
C LEU A 76 -0.65 8.01 13.57
N ASN A 77 -1.77 7.69 14.22
CA ASN A 77 -2.19 8.36 15.45
C ASN A 77 -1.15 8.20 16.56
N GLN A 78 -0.60 7.00 16.73
CA GLN A 78 0.47 6.76 17.70
C GLN A 78 1.73 7.56 17.37
N ALA A 79 2.15 7.60 16.10
CA ALA A 79 3.30 8.41 15.69
C ALA A 79 3.06 9.92 15.90
N ILE A 80 1.83 10.40 15.69
CA ILE A 80 1.43 11.79 15.96
C ILE A 80 1.53 12.09 17.46
N ASP A 81 1.06 11.18 18.31
CA ASP A 81 1.11 11.35 19.76
C ASP A 81 2.55 11.33 20.28
N ASP A 82 3.41 10.45 19.75
CA ASP A 82 4.84 10.42 20.06
C ASP A 82 5.53 11.74 19.69
N VAL A 83 5.26 12.28 18.49
CA VAL A 83 5.81 13.58 18.07
C VAL A 83 5.26 14.72 18.93
N ARG A 84 3.99 14.69 19.31
CA ARG A 84 3.39 15.69 20.21
C ARG A 84 4.03 15.66 21.60
N LEU A 85 4.29 14.48 22.15
CA LEU A 85 5.00 14.31 23.43
C LEU A 85 6.42 14.86 23.32
N GLN A 86 7.15 14.51 22.27
CA GLN A 86 8.51 15.00 22.04
C GLN A 86 8.56 16.53 21.88
N LEU A 87 7.59 17.13 21.16
CA LEU A 87 7.47 18.58 20.99
C LEU A 87 6.97 19.30 22.25
N GLY A 88 6.12 18.66 23.04
CA GLY A 88 5.66 19.17 24.33
C GLY A 88 6.76 19.19 25.39
N ASP A 89 7.59 18.15 25.43
CA ASP A 89 8.71 18.03 26.37
C ASP A 89 9.81 19.06 26.08
N VAL A 90 10.17 19.28 24.81
CA VAL A 90 11.15 20.33 24.44
C VAL A 90 10.66 21.75 24.72
N ASN A 91 9.35 22.02 24.70
CA ASN A 91 8.80 23.34 25.04
C ASN A 91 8.53 23.51 26.54
N GLY A 92 8.34 22.42 27.29
CA GLY A 92 8.19 22.43 28.75
C GLY A 92 9.46 22.82 29.51
N ASN A 93 10.63 22.44 29.00
CA ASN A 93 11.91 22.75 29.64
C ASN A 93 12.37 24.22 29.46
N VAL A 94 11.72 24.99 28.57
CA VAL A 94 12.08 26.40 28.32
C VAL A 94 11.40 27.35 29.32
N GLN A 95 10.25 26.99 29.88
CA GLN A 95 9.55 27.84 30.86
C GLN A 95 10.07 27.69 32.30
N VAL A 96 10.61 26.54 32.69
CA VAL A 96 11.05 26.32 34.08
C VAL A 96 12.35 27.06 34.41
N HIS A 97 13.20 27.36 33.43
CA HIS A 97 14.49 28.02 33.67
C HIS A 97 14.48 29.56 33.60
N SER A 98 13.34 30.21 33.31
CA SER A 98 13.29 31.67 33.14
C SER A 98 12.81 32.45 34.37
N SER A 99 12.53 31.79 35.51
CA SER A 99 11.87 32.41 36.67
C SER A 99 12.61 32.32 38.02
N GLU A 100 13.91 31.99 38.04
CA GLU A 100 14.69 31.92 39.31
C GLU A 100 16.06 32.64 39.27
N GLY A 101 16.24 33.59 38.35
CA GLY A 101 17.55 34.19 38.07
C GLY A 101 17.70 35.69 38.32
N SER A 102 16.90 36.35 39.16
CA SER A 102 17.15 37.77 39.48
C SER A 102 16.54 38.21 40.81
N ILE A 103 16.81 37.47 41.89
CA ILE A 103 16.73 38.02 43.25
C ILE A 103 18.11 37.80 43.89
N ALA A 104 18.67 38.88 44.40
CA ALA A 104 19.88 38.98 45.24
C ALA A 104 21.26 38.97 44.53
N LYS A 105 21.75 40.18 44.22
CA LYS A 105 23.13 40.62 44.50
C LYS A 105 23.22 42.13 44.21
N ASP A 106 23.77 43.02 45.01
CA ASP A 106 24.26 43.10 46.39
C ASP A 106 24.50 44.61 46.64
N SER A 107 24.60 44.95 47.92
CA SER A 107 24.89 46.21 48.64
C SER A 107 25.55 47.39 47.91
#